data_AF-A0A7C5A8K6-F1
#
_entry.id   AF-A0A7C5A8K6-F1
#
_cell.length_a   1.000
_cell.length_b   1.000
_cell.length_c   1.000
_cell.angle_alpha   90.00
_cell.angle_beta   90.00
_cell.angle_gamma   90.00
#
_symmetry.space_group_name_H-M   'P 1'
#
loop_
_entity.id
_entity.type
_entity.pdbx_description
1 polymer ?
#
loop_
_entity_poly.entity_id
_entity_poly.type
_entity_poly.pdbx_seq_one_letter_code
_entity_poly.pdbx_strand_id
1 'polypeptide(L)' 'AGLGLFISKSFVELHGGKIWVESEGKGKGSTFYIELPIRENE' A
#
# COMPACT_ATOMS: atom_id res chain seq x y z
N ALA A 1 -14.53 -8.59 8.66
CA ALA A 1 -13.46 -9.01 7.73
C ALA A 1 -12.46 -7.86 7.61
N GLY A 2 -11.15 -8.13 7.77
CA GLY A 2 -10.10 -7.09 7.78
C GLY A 2 -8.71 -7.59 7.34
N LEU A 3 -8.64 -8.78 6.76
CA LEU A 3 -7.37 -9.43 6.42
C LEU A 3 -6.75 -8.87 5.13
N GLY A 4 -7.55 -8.33 4.20
CA GLY A 4 -7.06 -7.91 2.88
C GLY A 4 -5.94 -6.87 2.94
N LEU A 5 -6.08 -5.83 3.78
CA LEU A 5 -5.05 -4.79 3.89
C LEU A 5 -3.80 -5.30 4.63
N PHE A 6 -3.98 -6.18 5.61
CA PHE A 6 -2.86 -6.83 6.31
C PHE A 6 -2.02 -7.67 5.33
N ILE A 7 -2.67 -8.52 4.54
CA ILE A 7 -2.03 -9.34 3.52
C ILE A 7 -1.34 -8.45 2.48
N SER A 8 -2.03 -7.42 1.99
CA SER A 8 -1.47 -6.48 1.01
C SER A 8 -0.21 -5.79 1.54
N LYS A 9 -0.22 -5.36 2.80
CA LYS A 9 0.96 -4.76 3.46
C LYS A 9 2.13 -5.73 3.50
N SER A 10 1.92 -6.97 3.93
CA SER A 10 2.99 -7.98 3.94
C SER A 10 3.57 -8.21 2.55
N PHE A 11 2.75 -8.28 1.49
CA PHE A 11 3.25 -8.43 0.13
C PHE A 11 4.08 -7.23 -0.33
N VAL A 12 3.59 -6.01 -0.10
CA VAL A 12 4.31 -4.80 -0.51
C VAL A 12 5.67 -4.70 0.21
N GLU A 13 5.71 -4.99 1.51
CA GLU A 13 6.96 -5.00 2.30
C GLU A 13 7.96 -6.07 1.81
N LEU A 14 7.48 -7.27 1.47
CA LEU A 14 8.31 -8.34 0.90
C LEU A 14 8.96 -7.95 -0.44
N HIS A 15 8.33 -7.07 -1.22
CA HIS A 15 8.88 -6.54 -2.46
C HIS A 15 9.75 -5.28 -2.25
N GLY A 16 10.08 -4.94 -1.00
CA GLY A 16 10.85 -3.75 -0.65
C GLY A 16 10.09 -2.43 -0.86
N GLY A 17 8.77 -2.50 -0.99
CA GLY A 17 7.90 -1.34 -1.18
C GLY A 17 7.34 -0.77 0.12
N LYS A 18 6.46 0.22 -0.03
CA LYS A 18 5.71 0.85 1.06
C LYS A 18 4.23 0.97 0.70
N ILE A 19 3.37 0.87 1.69
CA ILE A 19 1.93 1.11 1.56
C ILE A 19 1.45 2.04 2.67
N TRP A 20 0.63 3.01 2.33
CA TRP A 20 -0.03 3.91 3.29
C TRP A 20 -1.37 4.38 2.76
N VAL A 21 -2.13 5.06 3.61
CA VAL A 21 -3.46 5.57 3.29
C VAL A 21 -3.58 7.01 3.76
N GLU A 22 -4.21 7.83 2.94
CA GLU A 22 -4.61 9.19 3.31
C GLU A 22 -6.13 9.30 3.22
N SER A 23 -6.72 10.07 4.13
CA SER A 23 -8.15 10.35 4.14
C SER A 23 -8.38 11.72 4.77
N GLU A 24 -9.24 12.52 4.14
CA GLU A 24 -9.73 13.78 4.69
C GLU A 24 -10.79 13.59 5.78
N GLY A 25 -11.11 12.33 6.12
CA GLY A 25 -12.08 11.97 7.15
C GLY A 25 -13.40 11.45 6.61
N LYS A 26 -14.41 11.42 7.50
CA LYS A 26 -15.66 10.69 7.29
C LYS A 26 -16.41 11.20 6.05
N GLY A 27 -16.81 10.25 5.18
CA GLY A 27 -17.63 10.54 4.00
C GLY A 27 -16.86 11.17 2.83
N LYS A 28 -15.52 11.29 2.91
CA LYS A 28 -14.67 11.82 1.84
C LYS A 28 -13.91 10.73 1.06
N GLY A 29 -13.97 9.50 1.54
CA GLY A 29 -13.21 8.39 0.98
C GLY A 29 -11.78 8.36 1.49
N SER A 30 -10.96 7.50 0.87
CA SER A 30 -9.56 7.30 1.21
C SER A 30 -8.77 6.98 -0.05
N THR A 31 -7.55 7.49 -0.14
CA THR A 31 -6.60 7.15 -1.20
C THR A 31 -5.53 6.25 -0.62
N PHE A 32 -5.33 5.09 -1.24
CA PHE A 32 -4.30 4.13 -0.87
C PHE A 32 -3.13 4.25 -1.84
N TYR A 33 -1.94 4.40 -1.30
CA TYR A 33 -0.72 4.56 -2.09
C TYR A 33 0.16 3.33 -1.91
N ILE A 34 0.77 2.90 -3.01
CA ILE A 34 1.73 1.81 -3.04
C ILE A 34 2.95 2.32 -3.80
N GLU A 35 4.11 2.26 -3.15
CA GLU A 35 5.41 2.56 -3.73
C GLU A 35 6.18 1.24 -3.85
N LEU A 36 6.73 0.96 -5.02
CA LEU A 36 7.56 -0.23 -5.28
C LEU A 36 8.86 0.20 -5.96
N PRO A 37 9.99 -0.43 -5.62
CA PRO A 37 11.24 -0.18 -6.31
C PRO A 37 11.14 -0.64 -7.77
N ILE A 38 11.59 0.19 -8.70
CA ILE A 38 11.80 -0.23 -10.09
C ILE A 38 13.12 -0.98 -10.13
N ARG A 39 13.11 -2.21 -10.62
CA ARG A 39 14.36 -2.90 -10.97
C ARG A 39 14.94 -2.21 -12.19
N GLU A 40 16.15 -1.68 -12.07
CA GLU A 40 16.97 -1.41 -13.24
C GLU A 40 17.33 -2.76 -13.88
N ASN A 41 17.02 -2.90 -15.17
CA ASN A 41 17.49 -4.04 -15.94
C ASN A 41 18.98 -3.82 -16.24
N GLU A 42 19.82 -4.80 -15.95
CA GLU A 42 21.19 -4.90 -16.50
C GLU A 42 21.15 -5.30 -17.99
#